data_AF-A0A1P8UD82-F1
#
_entry.id   AF-A0A1P8UD82-F1
#
_cell.length_a   1.000
_cell.length_b   1.000
_cell.length_c   1.000
_cell.angle_alpha   90.00
_cell.angle_beta   90.00
_cell.angle_gamma   90.00
#
_symmetry.space_group_name_H-M   'P 1'
#
loop_
_entity.id
_entity.type
_entity.pdbx_description
1 polymer ?
#
loop_
_entity_poly.entity_id
_entity_poly.type
_entity_poly.pdbx_seq_one_letter_code
_entity_poly.pdbx_strand_id
1 'polypeptide(L)'
;MMSPRLPFDECLARLDAQCAGELLRGMTPRDALAVTGLPGPYAPALRMLVDWVPVRTPGQPVTRNELVHALGPLRLRYQAEDVDPEHYRALARLLRAIDAVYDACAAQDI
;
A
#
# COMPACT_ATOMS: atom_id res chain seq x y z
N MET A 1 7.51 -21.67 -4.22
CA MET A 1 6.38 -21.27 -3.35
C MET A 1 5.70 -20.10 -4.03
N MET A 2 4.41 -20.20 -4.38
CA MET A 2 3.69 -19.09 -5.00
C MET A 2 3.46 -17.99 -3.95
N SER A 3 3.69 -16.72 -4.28
CA SER A 3 3.35 -15.64 -3.36
C SER A 3 1.83 -15.58 -3.16
N PRO A 4 1.34 -15.41 -1.92
CA PRO A 4 -0.08 -15.27 -1.67
C PRO A 4 -0.64 -14.08 -2.49
N ARG A 5 -1.90 -14.19 -2.91
CA ARG A 5 -2.60 -13.15 -3.68
C ARG A 5 -3.83 -12.71 -2.90
N LEU A 6 -4.01 -11.41 -2.73
CA LEU A 6 -5.15 -10.83 -2.04
C LEU A 6 -5.95 -9.95 -3.00
N PRO A 7 -7.30 -9.94 -2.92
CA PRO A 7 -8.10 -8.88 -3.53
C PRO A 7 -7.56 -7.50 -3.11
N PHE A 8 -7.50 -6.54 -4.03
CA PHE A 8 -6.86 -5.25 -3.77
C PHE A 8 -7.54 -4.44 -2.66
N ASP A 9 -8.87 -4.44 -2.61
CA ASP A 9 -9.64 -3.81 -1.53
C ASP A 9 -9.38 -4.46 -0.17
N GLU A 10 -9.34 -5.79 -0.11
CA GLU A 10 -8.97 -6.52 1.10
C GLU A 10 -7.53 -6.20 1.52
N CYS A 11 -6.61 -6.14 0.56
CA CYS A 11 -5.22 -5.76 0.82
C CYS A 11 -5.14 -4.36 1.43
N LEU A 12 -5.82 -3.37 0.84
CA LEU A 12 -5.86 -2.00 1.38
C LEU A 12 -6.46 -1.94 2.79
N ALA A 13 -7.54 -2.69 3.06
CA ALA A 13 -8.13 -2.76 4.39
C ALA A 13 -7.15 -3.35 5.43
N ARG A 14 -6.44 -4.42 5.08
CA ARG A 14 -5.41 -5.02 5.96
C ARG A 14 -4.22 -4.09 6.18
N LEU A 15 -3.78 -3.37 5.14
CA LEU A 15 -2.71 -2.39 5.25
C LEU A 15 -3.11 -1.20 6.14
N ASP A 16 -4.36 -0.76 6.06
CA ASP A 16 -4.89 0.30 6.91
C ASP A 16 -4.87 -0.11 8.39
N ALA A 17 -5.28 -1.33 8.69
CA ALA A 17 -5.19 -1.88 10.05
C ALA A 17 -3.74 -1.89 10.59
N GLN A 18 -2.76 -2.29 9.77
CA GLN A 18 -1.33 -2.24 10.14
C GLN A 18 -0.81 -0.80 10.30
N CYS A 19 -1.43 0.15 9.60
CA CYS A 19 -1.15 1.58 9.71
C CYS A 19 -2.05 2.30 10.72
N ALA A 20 -2.71 1.58 11.64
CA ALA A 20 -3.58 2.12 12.68
C ALA A 20 -4.71 3.03 12.15
N GLY A 21 -5.23 2.77 10.95
CA GLY A 21 -6.29 3.56 10.32
C GLY A 21 -5.82 4.86 9.65
N GLU A 22 -4.51 5.16 9.70
CA GLU A 22 -3.96 6.40 9.15
C GLU A 22 -3.83 6.38 7.62
N LEU A 23 -3.86 5.19 7.01
CA LEU A 23 -3.69 5.02 5.56
C LEU A 23 -4.94 5.50 4.84
N LEU A 24 -6.11 4.98 5.22
CA LEU A 24 -7.40 5.31 4.61
C LEU A 24 -8.13 6.44 5.36
N ARG A 25 -7.72 6.79 6.58
CA ARG A 25 -8.30 7.90 7.37
C ARG A 25 -9.82 7.82 7.48
N GLY A 26 -10.34 6.61 7.70
CA GLY A 26 -11.77 6.34 7.83
C GLY A 26 -12.53 6.20 6.49
N MET A 27 -11.86 6.33 5.34
CA MET A 27 -12.45 5.99 4.05
C MET A 27 -12.48 4.47 3.84
N THR A 28 -13.44 4.00 3.04
CA THR A 28 -13.38 2.63 2.55
C THR A 28 -12.27 2.51 1.49
N PRO A 29 -11.69 1.32 1.26
CA PRO A 29 -10.77 1.10 0.15
C PRO A 29 -11.33 1.59 -1.19
N ARG A 30 -12.61 1.33 -1.47
CA ARG A 30 -13.25 1.76 -2.71
C ARG A 30 -13.29 3.29 -2.85
N ASP A 31 -13.61 4.01 -1.78
CA ASP A 31 -13.67 5.47 -1.81
C ASP A 31 -12.27 6.07 -1.95
N ALA A 32 -11.27 5.50 -1.27
CA ALA A 32 -9.89 5.94 -1.39
C ALA A 32 -9.33 5.81 -2.82
N LEU A 33 -9.81 4.82 -3.59
CA LEU A 33 -9.46 4.64 -5.01
C LEU A 33 -10.16 5.64 -5.94
N ALA A 34 -11.31 6.18 -5.53
CA ALA A 34 -12.07 7.15 -6.32
C ALA A 34 -11.60 8.60 -6.10
N VAL A 35 -10.90 8.87 -4.99
CA VAL A 35 -10.46 10.22 -4.61
C VAL A 35 -9.10 10.55 -5.24
N THR A 36 -8.98 11.73 -5.85
CA THR A 36 -7.75 12.19 -6.51
C THR A 36 -6.72 12.78 -5.55
N GLY A 37 -7.12 13.13 -4.32
CA GLY A 37 -6.26 13.76 -3.32
C GLY A 37 -6.54 13.23 -1.93
N LEU A 38 -5.77 12.24 -1.49
CA LEU A 38 -5.78 11.80 -0.10
C LEU A 38 -4.98 12.80 0.75
N PRO A 39 -5.45 13.18 1.94
CA PRO A 39 -4.66 14.00 2.84
C PRO A 39 -3.67 13.13 3.63
N GLY A 40 -2.52 13.70 3.98
CA GLY A 40 -1.56 13.08 4.90
C GLY A 40 -0.34 12.42 4.25
N PRO A 41 0.57 11.89 5.09
CA PRO A 41 1.90 11.48 4.65
C PRO A 41 1.88 10.22 3.76
N TYR A 42 0.80 9.43 3.83
CA TYR A 42 0.58 8.25 2.99
C TYR A 42 0.05 8.54 1.60
N ALA A 43 -0.47 9.76 1.35
CA ALA A 43 -1.15 10.08 0.11
C ALA A 43 -0.33 9.84 -1.15
N PRO A 44 0.96 10.22 -1.22
CA PRO A 44 1.78 9.92 -2.40
C PRO A 44 1.98 8.43 -2.61
N ALA A 45 2.11 7.64 -1.53
CA ALA A 45 2.29 6.21 -1.62
C ALA A 45 1.02 5.50 -2.09
N LEU A 46 -0.15 5.88 -1.57
CA LEU A 46 -1.44 5.38 -2.05
C LEU A 46 -1.65 5.72 -3.52
N ARG A 47 -1.33 6.95 -3.93
CA ARG A 47 -1.41 7.36 -5.34
C ARG A 47 -0.56 6.44 -6.23
N MET A 48 0.67 6.14 -5.83
CA MET A 48 1.53 5.20 -6.56
C MET A 48 0.93 3.79 -6.65
N LEU A 49 0.33 3.29 -5.56
CA LEU A 49 -0.35 1.99 -5.58
C LEU A 49 -1.52 1.97 -6.57
N VAL A 50 -2.32 3.03 -6.64
CA VAL A 50 -3.44 3.12 -7.59
C VAL A 50 -2.95 3.25 -9.04
N ASP A 51 -1.94 4.09 -9.26
CA ASP A 51 -1.48 4.41 -10.62
C ASP A 51 -0.63 3.28 -11.25
N TRP A 52 0.13 2.52 -10.44
CA TRP A 52 1.15 1.58 -10.93
C TRP A 52 0.81 0.10 -10.71
N VAL A 53 -0.08 -0.21 -9.77
CA VAL A 53 -0.59 -1.58 -9.64
C VAL A 53 -1.72 -1.72 -10.66
N PRO A 54 -1.68 -2.69 -11.60
CA PRO A 54 -2.60 -2.76 -12.73
C PRO A 54 -3.99 -3.28 -12.34
N VAL A 55 -4.61 -2.69 -11.32
CA VAL A 55 -5.91 -3.04 -10.77
C VAL A 55 -7.01 -2.34 -11.56
N ARG A 56 -7.85 -3.12 -12.24
CA ARG A 56 -9.01 -2.60 -12.99
C ARG A 56 -10.30 -2.67 -12.17
N THR A 57 -10.35 -3.55 -11.18
CA THR A 57 -11.50 -3.71 -10.27
C THR A 57 -11.00 -3.94 -8.84
N PRO A 58 -11.75 -3.50 -7.81
CA PRO A 58 -11.32 -3.65 -6.41
C PRO A 58 -11.00 -5.09 -5.99
N GLY A 59 -11.72 -6.07 -6.55
CA GLY A 59 -11.51 -7.49 -6.25
C GLY A 59 -10.36 -8.15 -7.03
N GLN A 60 -9.65 -7.42 -7.90
CA GLN A 60 -8.55 -8.00 -8.66
C GLN A 60 -7.41 -8.40 -7.70
N PRO A 61 -6.86 -9.63 -7.83
CA PRO A 61 -5.80 -10.07 -6.95
C PRO A 61 -4.51 -9.31 -7.21
N VAL A 62 -3.82 -8.95 -6.13
CA VAL A 62 -2.49 -8.34 -6.13
C VAL A 62 -1.51 -9.18 -5.32
N THR A 63 -0.23 -9.03 -5.62
CA THR A 63 0.88 -9.69 -4.94
C THR A 63 1.73 -8.69 -4.18
N ARG A 64 2.50 -9.18 -3.19
CA ARG A 64 3.54 -8.40 -2.50
C ARG A 64 4.46 -7.68 -3.47
N ASN A 65 4.92 -8.39 -4.51
CA ASN A 65 5.89 -7.85 -5.45
C ASN A 65 5.33 -6.67 -6.26
N GLU A 66 4.08 -6.76 -6.72
CA GLU A 66 3.43 -5.68 -7.46
C GLU A 66 3.31 -4.40 -6.61
N LEU A 67 2.94 -4.54 -5.32
CA LEU A 67 2.83 -3.40 -4.40
C LEU A 67 4.19 -2.75 -4.12
N VAL A 68 5.22 -3.56 -3.83
CA VAL A 68 6.57 -3.05 -3.55
C VAL A 68 7.18 -2.40 -4.78
N HIS A 69 7.00 -3.00 -5.97
CA HIS A 69 7.47 -2.42 -7.22
C HIS A 69 6.79 -1.08 -7.51
N ALA A 70 5.47 -0.96 -7.29
CA ALA A 70 4.75 0.31 -7.45
C ALA A 70 5.31 1.42 -6.54
N LEU A 71 5.78 1.08 -5.34
CA LEU A 71 6.37 2.04 -4.39
C LEU A 71 7.85 2.33 -4.63
N GLY A 72 8.53 1.55 -5.47
CA GLY A 72 9.97 1.67 -5.76
C GLY A 72 10.39 3.08 -6.23
N PRO A 73 9.74 3.67 -7.25
CA PRO A 73 10.07 5.01 -7.72
C PRO A 73 9.92 6.08 -6.64
N LEU A 74 8.89 5.99 -5.80
CA LEU A 74 8.66 6.94 -4.70
C LEU A 74 9.76 6.84 -3.65
N ARG A 75 10.18 5.61 -3.32
CA ARG A 75 11.29 5.36 -2.40
C ARG A 75 12.60 5.97 -2.91
N LEU A 76 12.92 5.78 -4.19
CA LEU A 76 14.13 6.35 -4.80
C LEU A 76 14.09 7.89 -4.76
N ARG A 77 12.93 8.48 -5.09
CA ARG A 77 12.73 9.94 -5.01
C ARG A 77 13.00 10.47 -3.60
N TYR A 78 12.37 9.85 -2.59
CA TYR A 78 12.55 10.27 -1.20
C TYR A 78 13.97 10.07 -0.66
N GLN A 79 14.78 9.20 -1.27
CA GLN A 79 16.18 9.02 -0.90
C GLN A 79 17.10 10.07 -1.55
N ALA A 80 16.71 10.58 -2.73
CA ALA A 80 17.50 11.55 -3.48
C ALA A 80 17.17 13.01 -3.13
N GLU A 81 15.94 13.26 -2.67
CA GLU A 81 15.42 14.60 -2.37
C GLU A 81 15.33 14.84 -0.85
N ASP A 82 15.46 16.10 -0.44
CA ASP A 82 15.21 16.53 0.94
C ASP A 82 13.69 16.62 1.19
N VAL A 83 13.06 15.44 1.29
CA VAL A 83 11.63 15.31 1.55
C VAL A 83 11.34 15.39 3.05
N ASP A 84 10.12 15.82 3.37
CA ASP A 84 9.62 15.81 4.74
C ASP A 84 9.81 14.42 5.38
N PRO A 85 10.54 14.32 6.52
CA PRO A 85 10.79 13.07 7.22
C PRO A 85 9.52 12.28 7.56
N GLU A 86 8.38 12.94 7.75
CA GLU A 86 7.09 12.28 8.00
C GLU A 86 6.67 11.40 6.81
N HIS A 87 6.82 11.90 5.59
CA HIS A 87 6.48 11.17 4.37
C HIS A 87 7.39 9.96 4.15
N TYR A 88 8.69 10.10 4.43
CA TYR A 88 9.63 8.98 4.35
C TYR A 88 9.32 7.89 5.39
N ARG A 89 9.02 8.29 6.64
CA ARG A 89 8.63 7.36 7.71
C ARG A 89 7.32 6.64 7.39
N ALA A 90 6.34 7.35 6.84
CA ALA A 90 5.07 6.76 6.40
C ALA A 90 5.30 5.70 5.31
N LEU A 91 6.12 6.01 4.29
CA LEU A 91 6.49 5.04 3.26
C LEU A 91 7.18 3.79 3.84
N ALA A 92 8.15 3.98 4.75
CA ALA A 92 8.83 2.86 5.40
C ALA A 92 7.87 2.01 6.26
N ARG A 93 6.91 2.63 6.94
CA ARG A 93 5.86 1.92 7.70
C ARG A 93 4.94 1.14 6.76
N LEU A 94 4.54 1.72 5.64
CA LEU A 94 3.71 1.04 4.64
C LEU A 94 4.41 -0.18 4.04
N LEU A 95 5.71 -0.08 3.70
CA LEU A 95 6.48 -1.22 3.20
C LEU A 95 6.53 -2.37 4.22
N ARG A 96 6.77 -2.06 5.50
CA ARG A 96 6.71 -3.07 6.58
C ARG A 96 5.32 -3.66 6.76
N ALA A 97 4.27 -2.86 6.60
CA ALA A 97 2.89 -3.33 6.65
C ALA A 97 2.57 -4.31 5.50
N ILE A 98 3.06 -4.04 4.29
CA ILE A 98 2.95 -4.96 3.15
C ILE A 98 3.61 -6.30 3.50
N ASP A 99 4.84 -6.26 4.01
CA ASP A 99 5.55 -7.49 4.39
C ASP A 99 4.77 -8.27 5.44
N ALA A 100 4.33 -7.62 6.52
CA ALA A 100 3.56 -8.26 7.58
C ALA A 100 2.23 -8.88 7.10
N VAL A 101 1.49 -8.20 6.21
CA VAL A 101 0.24 -8.72 5.66
C VAL A 101 0.47 -10.00 4.86
N TYR A 102 1.48 -10.02 3.99
CA TYR A 102 1.73 -11.17 3.13
C TYR A 102 2.43 -12.33 3.86
N ASP A 103 3.30 -12.03 4.84
CA ASP A 103 3.90 -13.05 5.70
C ASP A 103 2.83 -13.74 6.56
N ALA A 104 1.83 -12.99 7.05
CA ALA A 104 0.69 -13.56 7.78
C ALA A 104 -0.20 -14.45 6.90
N CYS A 105 -0.36 -14.12 5.61
CA CYS A 105 -1.09 -14.98 4.67
C CYS A 105 -0.32 -16.27 4.41
N ALA A 106 0.98 -16.16 4.15
CA ALA A 106 1.83 -17.33 3.90
C ALA A 106 1.88 -18.29 5.10
N ALA A 107 1.76 -17.79 6.33
CA ALA A 107 1.71 -18.61 7.55
C ALA A 107 0.37 -19.33 7.77
N GLN A 108 -0.72 -18.89 7.12
CA GLN A 108 -2.05 -19.51 7.21
C GLN A 108 -2.28 -20.59 6.13
N ASP A 109 -1.47 -20.58 5.08
CA ASP A 109 -1.48 -21.57 3.98
C ASP A 109 -0.59 -22.80 4.25
N ILE A 110 -0.11 -22.96 5.49
CA ILE A 110 0.68 -24.11 6.01
C ILE A 110 -0.18 -24.90 7.00
#